data_AF-M0DNA2-F1
#
_entry.id   AF-M0DNA2-F1
#
_cell.length_a   1.000
_cell.length_b   1.000
_cell.length_c   1.000
_cell.angle_alpha   90.00
_cell.angle_beta   90.00
_cell.angle_gamma   90.00
#
_symmetry.space_group_name_H-M   'P 1'
#
loop_
_entity.id
_entity.type
_entity.pdbx_description
1 polymer ?
#
loop_
_entity_poly.entity_id
_entity_poly.type
_entity_poly.pdbx_seq_one_letter_code
_entity_poly.pdbx_strand_id
1 'polypeptide(L)'
;MVRIDDSDDVTKCWLSPDELNRLERTAGENGWEREVAVQLMGRCGLRASEVSYPNDSNLRYSDDGDIWLFEIQGKNTKGGSKTTRDAWMPDDVAEDIHKYSRERDLSLSDSWVDASTPSIRRWVKEAAHAVSEKTDDPRWQSVSSHDLRRSWATYHLVERQVDVRTMMSVGGWSDYSAIEPYLAEPTEARIGEAMRT
;
A
#
# COMPACT_ATOMS: atom_id res chain seq x y z
N MET A 1 -13.88 4.63 11.34
CA MET A 1 -14.12 5.90 10.64
C MET A 1 -12.76 6.45 10.26
N VAL A 2 -12.57 6.81 8.99
CA VAL A 2 -11.27 7.21 8.46
C VAL A 2 -10.72 8.35 9.31
N ARG A 3 -9.47 8.20 9.76
CA ARG A 3 -8.78 9.26 10.49
C ARG A 3 -8.26 10.29 9.50
N ILE A 4 -8.51 11.56 9.78
CA ILE A 4 -8.10 12.69 8.94
C ILE A 4 -7.24 13.66 9.75
N ASP A 5 -6.24 14.23 9.10
CA ASP A 5 -5.51 15.44 9.49
C ASP A 5 -5.64 16.47 8.35
N ASP A 6 -6.35 17.55 8.60
CA ASP A 6 -6.62 18.67 7.68
C ASP A 6 -5.92 19.97 8.09
N SER A 7 -4.89 19.87 8.94
CA SER A 7 -4.11 21.03 9.42
C SER A 7 -3.22 21.67 8.34
N ASP A 8 -2.91 20.92 7.28
CA ASP A 8 -2.11 21.36 6.12
C ASP A 8 -2.98 21.57 4.87
N ASP A 9 -2.39 22.15 3.80
CA ASP A 9 -3.04 22.36 2.50
C ASP A 9 -3.59 21.07 1.85
N VAL A 10 -3.02 19.92 2.23
CA VAL A 10 -3.43 18.60 1.74
C VAL A 10 -3.89 17.76 2.92
N THR A 11 -5.19 17.46 2.93
CA THR A 11 -5.79 16.53 3.88
C THR A 11 -5.13 15.16 3.82
N LYS A 12 -4.61 14.68 4.95
CA LYS A 12 -4.02 13.35 5.09
C LYS A 12 -5.06 12.40 5.69
N CYS A 13 -5.16 11.20 5.12
CA CYS A 13 -6.03 10.15 5.64
C CYS A 13 -5.21 8.96 6.16
N TRP A 14 -5.77 8.25 7.13
CA TRP A 14 -5.32 6.93 7.57
C TRP A 14 -6.51 5.98 7.63
N LEU A 15 -6.38 4.86 6.93
CA LEU A 15 -7.36 3.78 6.88
C LEU A 15 -6.92 2.68 7.85
N SER A 16 -7.87 2.16 8.63
CA SER A 16 -7.68 0.90 9.35
C SER A 16 -7.62 -0.29 8.39
N PRO A 17 -7.20 -1.49 8.83
CA PRO A 17 -7.27 -2.70 8.01
C PRO A 17 -8.68 -2.99 7.47
N ASP A 18 -9.73 -2.75 8.27
CA ASP A 18 -11.12 -2.95 7.84
C ASP A 18 -11.59 -1.92 6.81
N GLU A 19 -11.12 -0.69 6.92
CA GLU A 19 -11.39 0.36 5.95
C GLU A 19 -10.65 0.08 4.64
N LEU A 20 -9.40 -0.36 4.69
CA LEU A 20 -8.66 -0.81 3.52
C LEU A 20 -9.36 -1.99 2.83
N ASN A 21 -9.77 -3.02 3.59
CA ASN A 21 -10.58 -4.13 3.09
C ASN A 21 -11.83 -3.65 2.33
N ARG A 22 -12.53 -2.64 2.88
CA ARG A 22 -13.74 -2.07 2.26
C ARG A 22 -13.41 -1.35 0.95
N LEU A 23 -12.32 -0.59 0.91
CA LEU A 23 -11.87 0.12 -0.28
C LEU A 23 -11.47 -0.86 -1.39
N GLU A 24 -10.71 -1.91 -1.05
CA GLU A 24 -10.29 -2.97 -1.98
C GLU A 24 -11.50 -3.63 -2.64
N ARG A 25 -12.47 -4.09 -1.83
CA ARG A 25 -13.71 -4.70 -2.34
C ARG A 25 -14.49 -3.75 -3.24
N THR A 26 -14.59 -2.48 -2.86
CA THR A 26 -15.32 -1.47 -3.65
C THR A 26 -14.60 -1.15 -4.97
N ALA A 27 -13.27 -1.20 -5.00
CA ALA A 27 -12.51 -1.10 -6.24
C ALA A 27 -12.76 -2.33 -7.14
N GLY A 28 -12.77 -3.53 -6.54
CA GLY A 28 -13.02 -4.82 -7.21
C GLY A 28 -14.39 -4.95 -7.86
N GLU A 29 -15.42 -4.28 -7.32
CA GLU A 29 -16.74 -4.16 -7.98
C GLU A 29 -16.64 -3.57 -9.40
N ASN A 30 -15.60 -2.78 -9.69
CA ASN A 30 -15.34 -2.18 -11.00
C ASN A 30 -14.21 -2.89 -11.78
N GLY A 31 -13.79 -4.08 -11.33
CA GLY A 31 -12.82 -4.94 -11.98
C GLY A 31 -11.66 -5.35 -11.06
N TRP A 32 -11.29 -6.64 -11.12
CA TRP A 32 -10.24 -7.25 -10.30
C TRP A 32 -8.87 -6.56 -10.44
N GLU A 33 -8.53 -6.04 -11.63
CA GLU A 33 -7.30 -5.27 -11.82
C GLU A 33 -7.23 -4.02 -10.92
N ARG A 34 -8.39 -3.37 -10.69
CA ARG A 34 -8.48 -2.20 -9.79
C ARG A 34 -8.30 -2.62 -8.34
N GLU A 35 -8.84 -3.77 -7.96
CA GLU A 35 -8.63 -4.37 -6.65
C GLU A 35 -7.15 -4.68 -6.41
N VAL A 36 -6.49 -5.36 -7.37
CA VAL A 36 -5.04 -5.61 -7.34
C VAL A 36 -4.25 -4.30 -7.21
N ALA A 37 -4.62 -3.25 -7.96
CA ALA A 37 -3.98 -1.94 -7.84
C ALA A 37 -4.08 -1.36 -6.42
N VAL A 38 -5.25 -1.47 -5.77
CA VAL A 38 -5.45 -1.01 -4.38
C VAL A 38 -4.67 -1.88 -3.39
N GLN A 39 -4.68 -3.21 -3.54
CA GLN A 39 -3.91 -4.12 -2.70
C GLN A 39 -2.41 -3.81 -2.77
N LEU A 40 -1.84 -3.62 -3.97
CA LEU A 40 -0.42 -3.26 -4.13
C LEU A 40 -0.05 -1.96 -3.39
N MET A 41 -0.93 -0.96 -3.38
CA MET A 41 -0.70 0.30 -2.66
C MET A 41 -0.92 0.19 -1.15
N GLY A 42 -2.00 -0.47 -0.72
CA GLY A 42 -2.44 -0.50 0.68
C GLY A 42 -1.87 -1.66 1.51
N ARG A 43 -1.54 -2.79 0.87
CA ARG A 43 -1.00 -4.00 1.51
C ARG A 43 0.50 -4.16 1.34
N CYS A 44 1.02 -3.70 0.21
CA CYS A 44 2.45 -3.79 -0.12
C CYS A 44 3.16 -2.43 -0.10
N GLY A 45 2.43 -1.35 0.17
CA GLY A 45 3.00 -0.01 0.32
C GLY A 45 3.52 0.62 -0.96
N LEU A 46 3.08 0.22 -2.16
CA LEU A 46 3.54 0.84 -3.40
C LEU A 46 3.04 2.28 -3.54
N ARG A 47 3.83 3.10 -4.24
CA ARG A 47 3.32 4.37 -4.79
C ARG A 47 2.49 4.06 -6.04
N ALA A 48 1.47 4.87 -6.32
CA ALA A 48 0.67 4.72 -7.55
C ALA A 48 1.50 4.70 -8.85
N SER A 49 2.69 5.31 -8.87
CA SER A 49 3.60 5.30 -10.03
C SER A 49 4.44 4.02 -10.17
N GLU A 50 4.40 3.14 -9.18
CA GLU A 50 5.13 1.86 -9.15
C GLU A 50 4.21 0.68 -9.52
N VAL A 51 2.90 0.85 -9.39
CA VAL A 51 1.88 -0.22 -9.54
C VAL A 51 1.88 -0.87 -10.93
N SER A 52 2.26 -0.16 -11.99
CA SER A 52 2.25 -0.70 -13.36
C SER A 52 3.54 -1.44 -13.74
N TYR A 53 4.49 -1.59 -12.82
CA TYR A 53 5.77 -2.25 -13.04
C TYR A 53 5.75 -3.77 -12.83
N PRO A 54 5.31 -4.29 -11.67
CA PRO A 54 5.52 -5.69 -11.35
C PRO A 54 4.63 -6.63 -12.17
N ASN A 55 5.17 -7.81 -12.41
CA ASN A 55 4.53 -8.95 -13.05
C ASN A 55 4.90 -10.26 -12.33
N ASP A 56 4.38 -11.39 -12.78
CA ASP A 56 4.63 -12.69 -12.17
C ASP A 56 6.13 -13.05 -12.15
N SER A 57 6.94 -12.62 -13.13
CA SER A 57 8.39 -12.88 -13.13
C SER A 57 9.15 -12.11 -12.05
N ASN A 58 8.56 -11.07 -11.47
CA ASN A 58 9.15 -10.32 -10.37
C ASN A 58 8.83 -10.90 -9.00
N LEU A 59 7.82 -11.77 -8.89
CA LEU A 59 7.37 -12.37 -7.63
C LEU A 59 8.20 -13.61 -7.29
N ARG A 60 8.68 -13.69 -6.05
CA ARG A 60 9.42 -14.84 -5.54
C ARG A 60 9.06 -15.16 -4.10
N TYR A 61 9.08 -16.45 -3.78
CA TYR A 61 9.07 -16.89 -2.40
C TYR A 61 10.50 -16.90 -1.84
N SER A 62 10.68 -16.50 -0.60
CA SER A 62 11.96 -16.53 0.11
C SER A 62 11.92 -17.61 1.17
N ASP A 63 12.46 -18.79 0.88
CA ASP A 63 12.48 -19.92 1.83
C ASP A 63 13.16 -19.56 3.17
N ASP A 64 14.21 -18.74 3.13
CA ASP A 64 14.91 -18.26 4.33
C ASP A 64 14.04 -17.37 5.24
N GLY A 65 13.11 -16.65 4.63
CA GLY A 65 12.26 -15.67 5.32
C GLY A 65 10.83 -16.14 5.54
N ASP A 66 10.42 -17.24 4.91
CA ASP A 66 9.05 -17.73 4.84
C ASP A 66 8.05 -16.63 4.41
N ILE A 67 8.43 -15.88 3.36
CA ILE A 67 7.68 -14.71 2.88
C ILE A 67 7.74 -14.55 1.36
N TRP A 68 6.72 -13.89 0.81
CA TRP A 68 6.74 -13.38 -0.56
C TRP A 68 7.46 -12.03 -0.67
N LEU A 69 8.30 -11.93 -1.69
CA LEU A 69 9.00 -10.71 -2.08
C LEU A 69 8.80 -10.47 -3.57
N PHE A 70 8.77 -9.21 -3.98
CA PHE A 70 8.68 -8.87 -5.40
C PHE A 70 9.45 -7.62 -5.76
N GLU A 71 10.07 -7.65 -6.93
CA GLU A 71 10.89 -6.55 -7.41
C GLU A 71 10.03 -5.34 -7.80
N ILE A 72 10.45 -4.15 -7.36
CA ILE A 72 9.87 -2.86 -7.75
C ILE A 72 10.95 -1.88 -8.19
N GLN A 73 10.71 -1.22 -9.32
CA GLN A 73 11.53 -0.08 -9.76
C GLN A 73 10.88 1.26 -9.40
N GLY A 74 11.38 1.86 -8.32
CA GLY A 74 10.95 3.17 -7.84
C GLY A 74 11.60 4.34 -8.59
N LYS A 75 10.96 5.51 -8.53
CA LYS A 75 11.63 6.77 -8.93
C LYS A 75 12.83 7.03 -8.03
N ASN A 76 13.96 7.34 -8.64
CA ASN A 76 15.15 7.80 -7.94
C ASN A 76 14.97 9.27 -7.54
N THR A 77 14.95 9.54 -6.23
CA THR A 77 14.77 10.89 -5.67
C THR A 77 16.05 11.73 -5.67
N LYS A 78 17.20 11.15 -6.01
CA LYS A 78 18.52 11.80 -6.04
C LYS A 78 19.10 12.01 -7.45
N GLY A 79 18.34 11.65 -8.49
CA GLY A 79 18.80 11.66 -9.89
C GLY A 79 19.54 10.38 -10.30
N GLY A 80 19.33 9.90 -11.52
CA GLY A 80 19.92 8.65 -12.05
C GLY A 80 18.87 7.60 -12.45
N SER A 81 19.32 6.36 -12.67
CA SER A 81 18.44 5.20 -12.96
C SER A 81 17.48 4.92 -11.80
N LYS A 82 16.32 4.33 -12.11
CA LYS A 82 15.34 3.89 -11.11
C LYS A 82 16.01 2.98 -10.07
N THR A 83 15.61 3.13 -8.81
CA THR A 83 16.13 2.28 -7.72
C THR A 83 15.27 1.02 -7.65
N THR A 84 15.91 -0.13 -7.81
CA THR A 84 15.29 -1.43 -7.62
C THR A 84 15.27 -1.79 -6.12
N ARG A 85 14.16 -2.35 -5.65
CA ARG A 85 14.03 -2.94 -4.31
C ARG A 85 13.12 -4.16 -4.36
N ASP A 86 13.26 -5.04 -3.38
CA ASP A 86 12.26 -6.07 -3.10
C ASP A 86 11.25 -5.52 -2.08
N ALA A 87 9.98 -5.48 -2.47
CA ALA A 87 8.87 -5.17 -1.58
C ALA A 87 8.33 -6.48 -0.97
N TRP A 88 7.78 -6.39 0.24
CA TRP A 88 7.08 -7.49 0.89
C TRP A 88 5.64 -7.60 0.42
N MET A 89 5.18 -8.82 0.17
CA MET A 89 3.81 -9.15 -0.18
C MET A 89 3.21 -10.09 0.88
N PRO A 90 2.03 -9.78 1.42
CA PRO A 90 1.28 -10.73 2.25
C PRO A 90 0.86 -11.98 1.47
N ASP A 91 0.73 -13.12 2.15
CA ASP A 91 0.35 -14.40 1.52
C ASP A 91 -1.01 -14.33 0.82
N ASP A 92 -2.00 -13.69 1.43
CA ASP A 92 -3.35 -13.54 0.86
C ASP A 92 -3.34 -12.71 -0.43
N VAL A 93 -2.48 -11.69 -0.51
CA VAL A 93 -2.27 -10.89 -1.73
C VAL A 93 -1.54 -11.70 -2.80
N ALA A 94 -0.53 -12.50 -2.43
CA ALA A 94 0.18 -13.37 -3.37
C ALA A 94 -0.75 -14.44 -3.96
N GLU A 95 -1.60 -15.05 -3.13
CA GLU A 95 -2.64 -15.98 -3.58
C GLU A 95 -3.65 -15.33 -4.53
N ASP A 96 -4.12 -14.12 -4.21
CA ASP A 96 -5.05 -13.38 -5.06
C ASP A 96 -4.43 -13.01 -6.41
N ILE A 97 -3.18 -12.53 -6.42
CA ILE A 97 -2.43 -12.22 -7.65
C ILE A 97 -2.22 -13.48 -8.49
N HIS A 98 -1.80 -14.60 -7.91
CA HIS A 98 -1.66 -15.85 -8.66
C HIS A 98 -2.98 -16.34 -9.25
N LYS A 99 -4.10 -16.13 -8.55
CA LYS A 99 -5.42 -16.45 -9.07
C LYS A 99 -5.80 -15.49 -10.20
N TYR A 100 -5.61 -14.19 -10.00
CA TYR A 100 -5.87 -13.14 -10.98
C TYR A 100 -5.08 -13.37 -12.28
N SER A 101 -3.76 -13.58 -12.21
CA SER A 101 -2.90 -13.82 -13.37
C SER A 101 -3.37 -15.03 -14.17
N ARG A 102 -3.74 -16.13 -13.50
CA ARG A 102 -4.27 -17.33 -14.17
C ARG A 102 -5.63 -17.09 -14.82
N GLU A 103 -6.56 -16.44 -14.14
CA GLU A 103 -7.92 -16.18 -14.66
C GLU A 103 -7.94 -15.12 -15.78
N ARG A 104 -6.89 -14.30 -15.87
CA ARG A 104 -6.71 -13.29 -16.92
C ARG A 104 -5.73 -13.72 -18.02
N ASP A 105 -5.24 -14.95 -17.97
CA ASP A 105 -4.26 -15.51 -18.91
C ASP A 105 -3.02 -14.60 -19.09
N LEU A 106 -2.53 -13.98 -18.01
CA LEU A 106 -1.34 -13.15 -18.04
C LEU A 106 -0.09 -14.02 -18.26
N SER A 107 0.80 -13.58 -19.14
CA SER A 107 2.14 -14.14 -19.25
C SER A 107 3.02 -13.67 -18.11
N LEU A 108 4.15 -14.34 -17.90
CA LEU A 108 5.09 -14.00 -16.83
C LEU A 108 5.63 -12.57 -16.90
N SER A 109 5.62 -11.95 -18.09
CA SER A 109 6.09 -10.60 -18.33
C SER A 109 4.99 -9.54 -18.36
N ASP A 110 3.73 -9.93 -18.34
CA ASP A 110 2.61 -8.99 -18.37
C ASP A 110 2.43 -8.35 -17.00
N SER A 111 2.43 -7.01 -16.95
CA SER A 111 2.17 -6.29 -15.70
C SER A 111 0.83 -6.70 -15.11
N TRP A 112 0.76 -6.89 -13.79
CA TRP A 112 -0.51 -7.20 -13.12
C TRP A 112 -1.55 -6.09 -13.32
N VAL A 113 -1.08 -4.85 -13.46
CA VAL A 113 -1.89 -3.66 -13.72
C VAL A 113 -1.31 -2.92 -14.93
N ASP A 114 -2.02 -2.93 -16.05
CA ASP A 114 -1.69 -2.18 -17.26
C ASP A 114 -2.50 -0.87 -17.31
N ALA A 115 -2.13 0.05 -16.42
CA ALA A 115 -2.78 1.35 -16.32
C ALA A 115 -1.79 2.47 -16.05
N SER A 116 -2.11 3.65 -16.59
CA SER A 116 -1.32 4.86 -16.31
C SER A 116 -1.49 5.30 -14.85
N THR A 117 -0.47 5.96 -14.29
CA THR A 117 -0.53 6.50 -12.92
C THR A 117 -1.77 7.40 -12.67
N PRO A 118 -2.20 8.28 -13.59
CA PRO A 118 -3.45 9.03 -13.42
C PRO A 118 -4.70 8.14 -13.33
N SER A 119 -4.78 7.06 -14.12
CA SER A 119 -5.89 6.10 -14.05
C SER A 119 -5.94 5.39 -12.70
N ILE A 120 -4.79 4.92 -12.21
CA ILE A 120 -4.68 4.24 -10.90
C ILE A 120 -5.10 5.17 -9.76
N ARG A 121 -4.65 6.44 -9.80
CA ARG A 121 -5.09 7.47 -8.82
C ARG A 121 -6.59 7.71 -8.88
N ARG A 122 -7.16 7.75 -10.08
CA ARG A 122 -8.60 7.92 -10.29
C ARG A 122 -9.39 6.72 -9.73
N TRP A 123 -8.93 5.48 -9.92
CA TRP A 123 -9.60 4.30 -9.36
C TRP A 123 -9.72 4.35 -7.84
N VAL A 124 -8.68 4.81 -7.14
CA VAL A 124 -8.74 5.01 -5.67
C VAL A 124 -9.79 6.06 -5.31
N LYS A 125 -9.84 7.19 -6.03
CA LYS A 125 -10.83 8.25 -5.81
C LYS A 125 -12.26 7.75 -6.06
N GLU A 126 -12.48 7.04 -7.16
CA GLU A 126 -13.79 6.45 -7.50
C GLU A 126 -14.26 5.47 -6.43
N ALA A 127 -13.38 4.56 -5.98
CA ALA A 127 -13.69 3.61 -4.92
C ALA A 127 -13.99 4.32 -3.59
N ALA A 128 -13.19 5.32 -3.21
CA ALA A 128 -13.41 6.07 -1.98
C ALA A 128 -14.71 6.88 -2.02
N HIS A 129 -15.05 7.51 -3.15
CA HIS A 129 -16.34 8.18 -3.33
C HIS A 129 -17.51 7.21 -3.20
N ALA A 130 -17.42 6.03 -3.82
CA ALA A 130 -18.45 5.00 -3.69
C ALA A 130 -18.60 4.50 -2.25
N VAL A 131 -17.51 4.37 -1.49
CA VAL A 131 -17.59 4.07 -0.06
C VAL A 131 -18.25 5.20 0.72
N SER A 132 -17.91 6.46 0.42
CA SER A 132 -18.52 7.64 1.04
C SER A 132 -20.05 7.61 0.91
N GLU A 133 -20.54 7.39 -0.31
CA GLU A 133 -21.98 7.31 -0.60
C GLU A 133 -22.67 6.13 0.10
N LYS A 134 -22.05 4.94 0.09
CA LYS A 134 -22.62 3.73 0.72
C LYS A 134 -22.69 3.81 2.24
N THR A 135 -21.84 4.62 2.87
CA THR A 135 -21.65 4.65 4.32
C THR A 135 -22.09 5.96 4.97
N ASP A 136 -22.51 6.94 4.16
CA ASP A 136 -22.81 8.31 4.59
C ASP A 136 -21.68 8.94 5.42
N ASP A 137 -20.43 8.64 5.02
CA ASP A 137 -19.23 9.15 5.68
C ASP A 137 -18.42 10.02 4.71
N PRO A 138 -18.53 11.37 4.80
CA PRO A 138 -17.87 12.28 3.89
C PRO A 138 -16.35 12.27 3.99
N ARG A 139 -15.77 11.71 5.08
CA ARG A 139 -14.31 11.63 5.26
C ARG A 139 -13.62 10.84 4.15
N TRP A 140 -14.31 9.87 3.56
CA TRP A 140 -13.81 9.09 2.44
C TRP A 140 -13.49 9.93 1.21
N GLN A 141 -14.12 11.08 1.01
CA GLN A 141 -13.88 11.94 -0.15
C GLN A 141 -12.46 12.55 -0.16
N SER A 142 -11.82 12.60 1.01
CA SER A 142 -10.44 13.07 1.15
C SER A 142 -9.40 11.98 0.86
N VAL A 143 -9.80 10.71 0.77
CA VAL A 143 -8.87 9.59 0.56
C VAL A 143 -8.27 9.64 -0.85
N SER A 144 -6.95 9.44 -0.91
CA SER A 144 -6.15 9.40 -2.14
C SER A 144 -5.20 8.21 -2.14
N SER A 145 -4.61 7.92 -3.31
CA SER A 145 -3.61 6.84 -3.44
C SER A 145 -2.40 6.98 -2.52
N HIS A 146 -2.03 8.22 -2.13
CA HIS A 146 -0.89 8.43 -1.22
C HIS A 146 -1.23 8.01 0.21
N ASP A 147 -2.51 8.10 0.59
CA ASP A 147 -2.99 7.72 1.91
C ASP A 147 -2.93 6.20 2.11
N LEU A 148 -3.02 5.40 1.05
CA LEU A 148 -2.88 3.93 1.14
C LEU A 148 -1.47 3.53 1.61
N ARG A 149 -0.44 4.08 0.97
CA ARG A 149 0.95 3.87 1.41
C ARG A 149 1.20 4.45 2.81
N ARG A 150 0.58 5.59 3.15
CA ARG A 150 0.69 6.17 4.50
C ARG A 150 0.06 5.28 5.56
N SER A 151 -1.12 4.74 5.27
CA SER A 151 -1.85 3.83 6.15
C SER A 151 -1.05 2.55 6.36
N TRP A 152 -0.52 1.97 5.28
CA TRP A 152 0.37 0.80 5.33
C TRP A 152 1.58 1.03 6.23
N ALA A 153 2.34 2.11 5.97
CA ALA A 153 3.55 2.41 6.73
C ALA A 153 3.25 2.63 8.22
N THR A 154 2.22 3.43 8.52
CA THR A 154 1.82 3.75 9.90
C THR A 154 1.35 2.49 10.62
N TYR A 155 0.51 1.66 9.99
CA TYR A 155 0.01 0.42 10.58
C TYR A 155 1.16 -0.53 10.94
N HIS A 156 2.11 -0.73 10.03
CA HIS A 156 3.24 -1.61 10.29
C HIS A 156 4.19 -1.07 11.37
N LEU A 157 4.50 0.23 11.35
CA LEU A 157 5.42 0.84 12.31
C LEU A 157 4.81 0.95 13.71
N VAL A 158 3.54 1.35 13.81
CA VAL A 158 2.91 1.71 15.09
C VAL A 158 2.16 0.53 15.68
N GLU A 159 1.27 -0.10 14.90
CA GLU A 159 0.38 -1.14 15.39
C GLU A 159 1.07 -2.51 15.40
N ARG A 160 1.76 -2.87 14.32
CA ARG A 160 2.52 -4.14 14.25
C ARG A 160 3.92 -4.07 14.85
N GLN A 161 4.41 -2.88 15.19
CA GLN A 161 5.74 -2.66 15.76
C GLN A 161 6.89 -3.23 14.93
N VAL A 162 6.73 -3.26 13.61
CA VAL A 162 7.81 -3.68 12.71
C VAL A 162 8.96 -2.69 12.88
N ASP A 163 10.18 -3.21 13.04
CA ASP A 163 11.33 -2.36 13.26
C ASP A 163 11.57 -1.44 12.05
N VAL A 164 12.07 -0.23 12.34
CA VAL A 164 12.23 0.82 11.34
C VAL A 164 13.16 0.41 10.22
N ARG A 165 14.20 -0.40 10.47
CA ARG A 165 15.15 -0.82 9.43
C ARG A 165 14.51 -1.81 8.45
N THR A 166 13.72 -2.74 8.95
CA THR A 166 12.90 -3.64 8.14
C THR A 166 11.94 -2.84 7.28
N MET A 167 11.19 -1.90 7.87
CA MET A 167 10.28 -1.04 7.11
C MET A 167 10.99 -0.18 6.06
N MET A 168 12.15 0.39 6.39
CA MET A 168 12.99 1.12 5.44
C MET A 168 13.39 0.25 4.24
N SER A 169 13.77 -1.01 4.50
CA SER A 169 14.18 -1.97 3.47
C SER A 169 13.03 -2.29 2.51
N VAL A 170 11.88 -2.74 3.02
CA VAL A 170 10.76 -3.17 2.15
C VAL A 170 10.01 -1.98 1.52
N GLY A 171 9.97 -0.83 2.21
CA GLY A 171 9.33 0.36 1.69
C GLY A 171 10.21 1.18 0.75
N GLY A 172 11.53 0.99 0.75
CA GLY A 172 12.45 1.76 -0.09
C GLY A 172 12.70 3.18 0.40
N TRP A 173 12.85 3.36 1.72
CA TRP A 173 13.29 4.63 2.31
C TRP A 173 14.81 4.65 2.48
N SER A 174 15.46 5.69 1.95
CA SER A 174 16.93 5.78 1.95
C SER A 174 17.55 6.25 3.26
N ASP A 175 16.76 6.87 4.14
CA ASP A 175 17.21 7.49 5.38
C ASP A 175 16.04 7.67 6.36
N TYR A 176 16.38 7.96 7.61
CA TYR A 176 15.40 8.12 8.69
C TYR A 176 14.49 9.34 8.48
N SER A 177 14.99 10.44 7.92
CA SER A 177 14.13 11.62 7.68
C SER A 177 13.04 11.34 6.64
N ALA A 178 13.25 10.38 5.74
CA ALA A 178 12.23 9.97 4.77
C ALA A 178 11.11 9.10 5.37
N ILE A 179 11.39 8.36 6.47
CA ILE A 179 10.39 7.50 7.14
C ILE A 179 9.77 8.16 8.38
N GLU A 180 10.45 9.15 8.98
CA GLU A 180 9.98 9.94 10.13
C GLU A 180 8.53 10.43 10.01
N PRO A 181 8.03 10.93 8.85
CA PRO A 181 6.63 11.36 8.74
C PRO A 181 5.58 10.25 8.93
N TYR A 182 5.98 8.98 8.99
CA TYR A 182 5.11 7.82 9.25
C TYR A 182 5.23 7.29 10.68
N LEU A 183 6.16 7.83 11.48
CA LEU A 183 6.31 7.53 12.91
C LEU A 183 5.38 8.45 13.71
N ALA A 184 4.10 8.09 13.78
CA ALA A 184 3.18 8.79 14.68
C ALA A 184 3.59 8.57 16.14
N GLU A 185 3.35 9.57 17.00
CA GLU A 185 3.57 9.40 18.44
C GLU A 185 2.77 8.20 18.98
N PRO A 186 3.40 7.31 19.76
CA PRO A 186 2.69 6.19 20.36
C PRO A 186 1.69 6.70 21.40
N THR A 187 0.52 6.04 21.49
CA THR A 187 -0.48 6.35 22.52
C THR A 187 0.04 6.01 23.92
N GLU A 188 -0.49 6.64 24.98
CA GLU A 188 -0.09 6.32 26.37
C GLU A 188 -0.32 4.84 26.72
N ALA A 189 -1.42 4.25 26.25
CA ALA A 189 -1.71 2.83 26.41
C ALA A 189 -0.60 1.97 25.80
N ARG A 190 -0.11 2.38 24.63
CA ARG A 190 0.98 1.73 23.91
C ARG A 190 2.33 1.90 24.62
N ILE A 191 2.63 3.09 25.14
CA ILE A 191 3.82 3.33 25.98
C ILE A 191 3.78 2.40 27.20
N GLY A 192 2.62 2.30 27.86
CA GLY A 192 2.42 1.43 29.00
C GLY A 192 2.59 -0.06 28.69
N GLU A 193 2.13 -0.53 27.53
CA GLU A 193 2.37 -1.90 27.07
C GLU A 193 3.86 -2.15 26.79
N ALA A 194 4.52 -1.25 26.05
CA ALA A 194 5.92 -1.41 25.67
C ALA A 194 6.90 -1.38 26.86
N MET A 195 6.56 -0.66 27.94
CA MET A 195 7.42 -0.49 29.12
C MET A 195 7.12 -1.49 30.25
N ARG A 196 6.04 -2.27 30.14
CA ARG A 196 5.76 -3.33 31.11
C ARG A 196 6.73 -4.48 30.88
N THR A 197 7.50 -4.80 31.93
CA THR A 197 8.42 -5.94 31.99
C THR A 197 7.71 -7.17 32.55
#